data_AF-A0A9D6EGU1-F1
#
_entry.id   AF-A0A9D6EGU1-F1
#
_cell.length_a   1.000
_cell.length_b   1.000
_cell.length_c   1.000
_cell.angle_alpha   90.00
_cell.angle_beta   90.00
_cell.angle_gamma   90.00
#
_symmetry.space_group_name_H-M   'P 1'
#
loop_
_entity.id
_entity.type
_entity.pdbx_description
1 polymer ?
#
loop_
_entity_poly.entity_id
_entity_poly.type
_entity_poly.pdbx_seq_one_letter_code
_entity_poly.pdbx_strand_id
1 'polypeptide(L)' 'MSDLDLILIAPSGESFTRRLDRFYRVLSPSVGLDLFVYTPEEFSAMAEANSFVRSAIARGKVVYEA' A
#
# COMPACT_ATOMS: atom_id res chain seq x y z
N MET A 1 2.91 12.38 11.87
CA MET A 1 1.46 12.14 11.84
C MET A 1 1.12 12.04 10.36
N SER A 2 0.78 10.84 9.90
CA SER A 2 0.15 10.66 8.60
C SER A 2 -1.35 10.90 8.77
N ASP A 3 -1.95 11.57 7.80
CA ASP A 3 -3.39 11.82 7.73
C ASP A 3 -4.09 10.72 6.92
N LEU A 4 -3.36 10.02 6.05
CA LEU A 4 -3.87 8.99 5.17
C LEU A 4 -2.87 7.82 5.04
N ASP A 5 -3.37 6.61 5.19
CA ASP A 5 -2.67 5.37 4.85
C ASP A 5 -3.23 4.80 3.54
N LEU A 6 -2.36 4.50 2.57
CA LEU A 6 -2.74 3.92 1.28
C LEU A 6 -1.99 2.61 1.02
N ILE A 7 -2.75 1.55 0.73
CA ILE A 7 -2.20 0.25 0.31
C ILE A 7 -2.50 0.05 -1.17
N LEU A 8 -1.45 -0.13 -1.97
CA LEU A 8 -1.50 -0.46 -3.39
C LEU A 8 -1.05 -1.90 -3.58
N ILE A 9 -1.87 -2.69 -4.27
CA ILE A 9 -1.59 -4.09 -4.59
C ILE A 9 -1.44 -4.19 -6.11
N ALA A 10 -0.24 -4.46 -6.58
CA ALA A 10 0.04 -4.57 -8.02
C ALA A 10 1.20 -5.54 -8.29
N PRO A 11 1.10 -6.39 -9.33
CA PRO A 11 2.21 -7.24 -9.75
C PRO A 11 3.40 -6.38 -10.20
N SER A 12 4.59 -6.71 -9.70
CA SER A 12 5.80 -5.93 -9.99
C SER A 12 7.05 -6.78 -9.77
N GLY A 13 8.03 -6.65 -10.66
CA GLY A 13 9.38 -7.18 -10.49
C GLY A 13 10.34 -6.24 -9.77
N GLU A 14 9.91 -5.02 -9.45
CA GLU A 14 10.73 -4.03 -8.73
C GLU A 14 10.80 -4.32 -7.22
N SER A 15 11.91 -3.95 -6.58
CA SER A 15 12.00 -3.98 -5.13
C SER A 15 10.98 -3.06 -4.46
N PHE A 16 10.59 -3.38 -3.23
CA PHE A 16 9.61 -2.61 -2.47
C PHE A 16 9.94 -1.10 -2.42
N THR A 17 11.19 -0.76 -2.09
CA THR A 17 11.65 0.64 -2.01
C THR A 17 11.56 1.37 -3.36
N ARG A 18 11.88 0.69 -4.47
CA ARG A 18 11.83 1.29 -5.81
C ARG A 18 10.38 1.58 -6.22
N ARG A 19 9.47 0.66 -5.91
CA ARG A 19 8.03 0.87 -6.12
C ARG A 19 7.53 2.06 -5.32
N LEU A 20 7.84 2.11 -4.02
CA LEU A 20 7.45 3.22 -3.15
C LEU A 20 7.89 4.56 -3.73
N ASP A 21 9.17 4.69 -4.04
CA ASP A 21 9.75 5.91 -4.59
C ASP A 21 9.09 6.32 -5.92
N ARG A 22 8.80 5.37 -6.80
CA ARG A 22 8.04 5.61 -8.04
C ARG A 22 6.64 6.15 -7.75
N PHE A 23 5.87 5.49 -6.88
CA PHE A 23 4.49 5.89 -6.61
C PHE A 23 4.39 7.16 -5.79
N TYR A 24 5.30 7.42 -4.86
CA TYR A 24 5.36 8.70 -4.13
C TYR A 24 5.56 9.88 -5.09
N ARG A 25 6.46 9.76 -6.06
CA ARG A 25 6.65 10.80 -7.09
C ARG A 25 5.41 11.02 -7.94
N VAL A 26 4.74 9.95 -8.35
CA VAL A 26 3.54 10.04 -9.20
C VAL A 26 2.36 10.64 -8.43
N LEU A 27 2.14 10.22 -7.18
CA LEU A 27 1.03 10.69 -6.37
C LEU A 27 1.22 12.13 -5.89
N SER A 28 2.45 12.53 -5.57
CA SER A 28 2.79 13.88 -5.07
C SER A 28 1.76 14.40 -4.04
N PRO A 29 1.58 13.69 -2.92
CA PRO A 29 0.49 13.95 -1.98
C PRO A 29 0.63 15.32 -1.31
N SER A 30 -0.50 16.02 -1.15
CA SER A 30 -0.59 17.30 -0.44
C SER A 30 -0.77 17.14 1.07
N VAL A 31 -0.90 15.91 1.56
CA VAL A 31 -1.12 15.55 2.98
C VAL A 31 -0.09 14.51 3.41
N GLY A 32 0.04 14.27 4.72
CA GLY A 32 0.87 13.19 5.23
C GLY A 32 0.34 11.84 4.77
N LEU A 33 0.97 11.25 3.76
CA LEU A 33 0.59 9.96 3.17
C LEU A 33 1.61 8.88 3.55
N ASP A 34 1.14 7.81 4.19
CA ASP A 34 1.89 6.57 4.35
C ASP A 34 1.49 5.59 3.25
N LEU A 35 2.43 5.30 2.36
CA LEU A 35 2.21 4.45 1.20
C LEU A 35 2.81 3.06 1.41
N PHE A 36 2.04 2.03 1.09
CA PHE A 36 2.49 0.64 1.08
C PHE A 36 2.20 0.02 -0.28
N VAL A 37 3.23 -0.41 -1.01
CA VAL A 37 3.07 -1.00 -2.35
C VAL A 37 3.49 -2.45 -2.31
N TYR A 38 2.52 -3.36 -2.32
CA TYR A 38 2.73 -4.81 -2.26
C TYR A 38 2.43 -5.48 -3.60
N THR A 39 3.07 -6.61 -3.86
CA THR A 39 2.55 -7.57 -4.86
C THR A 39 1.40 -8.37 -4.25
N PRO A 40 0.57 -9.05 -5.06
CA PRO A 40 -0.49 -9.93 -4.54
C PRO A 40 0.05 -10.97 -3.55
N GLU A 41 1.23 -11.53 -3.83
CA GLU A 41 1.89 -12.54 -2.99
C GLU A 41 2.36 -11.95 -1.66
N GLU A 42 3.01 -10.78 -1.70
CA GLU A 42 3.43 -10.05 -0.50
C GLU A 42 2.22 -9.64 0.34
N PHE A 43 1.14 -9.17 -0.29
CA PHE A 43 -0.06 -8.74 0.40
C PHE A 43 -0.74 -9.91 1.11
N SER A 44 -0.82 -11.09 0.47
CA SER A 44 -1.34 -12.30 1.12
C SER A 44 -0.53 -12.68 2.36
N ALA A 45 0.80 -12.66 2.26
CA ALA A 45 1.66 -12.94 3.41
C ALA A 45 1.51 -11.88 4.53
N MET A 46 1.39 -10.61 4.15
CA MET A 46 1.22 -9.52 5.12
C MET A 46 -0.18 -9.50 5.75
N ALA A 47 -1.21 -9.96 5.05
CA ALA A 47 -2.53 -10.14 5.63
C ALA A 47 -2.51 -11.16 6.79
N GLU A 48 -1.62 -12.14 6.76
CA GLU A 48 -1.47 -13.09 7.86
C GLU A 48 -0.55 -12.58 8.96
N ALA A 49 0.58 -11.96 8.60
CA ALA A 49 1.61 -11.56 9.56
C ALA A 49 1.34 -10.20 10.23
N ASN A 50 0.79 -9.22 9.51
CA ASN A 50 0.77 -7.82 9.92
C ASN A 50 -0.62 -7.36 10.39
N SER A 51 -0.70 -6.91 11.66
CA SER A 51 -1.95 -6.42 12.26
C SER A 51 -2.51 -5.16 11.59
N PHE A 52 -1.64 -4.31 11.04
CA PHE A 52 -2.06 -3.13 10.29
C PHE A 52 -2.76 -3.53 8.99
N VAL A 53 -2.18 -4.46 8.22
CA VAL A 53 -2.78 -4.94 6.97
C VAL A 53 -4.11 -5.66 7.24
N ARG A 54 -4.19 -6.48 8.29
CA ARG A 54 -5.48 -7.07 8.72
C ARG A 54 -6.52 -6.01 9.05
N SER A 55 -6.14 -4.97 9.78
CA SER A 55 -7.02 -3.85 10.11
C SER A 55 -7.48 -3.11 8.86
N ALA A 56 -6.57 -2.87 7.91
CA ALA A 56 -6.87 -2.21 6.65
C ALA A 56 -7.83 -3.03 5.77
N ILE A 57 -7.72 -4.36 5.77
CA ILE A 57 -8.69 -5.22 5.09
C ILE A 57 -10.06 -5.15 5.78
N ALA A 58 -10.09 -5.17 7.11
CA ALA A 58 -11.34 -5.22 7.87
C ALA A 58 -12.11 -3.89 7.89
N ARG A 59 -11.41 -2.76 7.84
CA ARG A 59 -11.98 -1.41 8.03
C ARG A 59 -11.68 -0.43 6.91
N GLY A 60 -10.73 -0.75 6.05
CA GLY A 60 -10.36 0.11 4.93
C GLY A 60 -11.44 0.16 3.87
N LYS A 61 -11.30 1.14 2.98
CA LYS A 61 -12.20 1.34 1.85
C LYS A 61 -11.45 1.03 0.56
N VAL A 62 -12.01 0.14 -0.26
CA VAL A 62 -11.53 -0.06 -1.63
C VAL A 62 -11.88 1.18 -2.44
N VAL A 63 -10.85 1.86 -2.95
CA VAL A 63 -10.99 3.05 -3.80
C VAL A 63 -10.91 2.72 -5.29
N TYR A 64 -10.36 1.54 -5.65
CA TYR A 64 -10.22 1.06 -7.02
C TYR A 64 -10.01 -0.45 -7.06
N GLU A 65 -10.62 -1.13 -8.04
CA GLU A 65 -10.47 -2.54 -8.38
C GLU A 65 -10.71 -2.69 -9.90
N ALA A 66 -9.92 -3.51 -10.60
CA ALA A 66 -9.95 -3.65 -12.07
C ALA A 66 -9.71 -5.10 -12.52
#